data_AF-A0A1H0WSD5-F1
#
_entry.id   AF-A0A1H0WSD5-F1
#
_cell.length_a   1.000
_cell.length_b   1.000
_cell.length_c   1.000
_cell.angle_alpha   90.00
_cell.angle_beta   90.00
_cell.angle_gamma   90.00
#
_symmetry.space_group_name_H-M   'P 1'
#
loop_
_entity.id
_entity.type
_entity.pdbx_description
1 polymer ?
#
loop_
_entity_poly.entity_id
_entity_poly.type
_entity_poly.pdbx_seq_one_letter_code
_entity_poly.pdbx_strand_id
1 'polypeptide(L)'
;MLKAVQRAREHQDTPPITALIPQARREQGLTQRELADLLCEISQNDSVTREEVSRWERGKRIPGPYWRAWISAALHVPHAEVDRAAVVEREYRRAKSGDRADDRVNTW
;
A
#
# COMPACT_ATOMS: atom_id res chain seq x y z
N MET A 1 5.86 12.82 25.32
CA MET A 1 5.92 13.93 24.34
C MET A 1 6.71 13.61 23.06
N LEU A 2 7.43 12.48 22.96
CA LEU A 2 8.18 12.11 21.75
C LEU A 2 7.31 11.55 20.59
N LYS A 3 6.10 11.03 20.85
CA LYS A 3 5.20 10.49 19.81
C LYS A 3 4.48 11.54 18.96
N ALA A 4 4.36 12.78 19.46
CA ALA A 4 3.63 13.84 18.76
C ALA A 4 4.49 14.57 17.70
N VAL A 5 5.82 14.60 17.91
CA VAL A 5 6.77 15.26 17.01
C VAL A 5 6.99 14.44 15.72
N GLN A 6 6.84 13.12 15.79
CA GLN A 6 6.92 12.23 14.64
C GLN A 6 5.79 12.48 13.61
N ARG A 7 4.56 12.69 14.11
CA ARG A 7 3.35 12.91 13.30
C ARG A 7 3.36 14.17 12.43
N ALA A 8 4.23 15.15 12.73
CA ALA A 8 4.26 16.43 12.02
C ALA A 8 5.31 16.49 10.89
N ARG A 9 6.27 15.56 10.84
CA ARG A 9 7.34 15.55 9.82
C ARG A 9 7.09 14.61 8.64
N GLU A 10 6.15 13.67 8.75
CA GLU A 10 5.90 12.62 7.75
C GLU A 10 5.03 13.08 6.55
N HIS A 11 4.57 14.34 6.57
CA HIS A 11 3.61 14.89 5.61
C HIS A 11 4.20 15.49 4.32
N GLN A 12 5.42 15.14 3.90
CA GLN A 12 5.95 15.68 2.64
C GLN A 12 6.12 14.71 1.47
N ASP A 13 6.10 13.38 1.65
CA ASP A 13 5.98 12.45 0.51
C ASP A 13 5.36 11.13 0.99
N THR A 14 4.03 10.97 0.87
CA THR A 14 3.41 9.66 1.13
C THR A 14 3.99 8.64 0.14
N PRO A 15 4.67 7.57 0.61
CA PRO A 15 5.25 6.60 -0.30
C PRO A 15 4.15 5.85 -1.06
N PRO A 16 4.46 5.23 -2.22
CA PRO A 16 3.50 4.38 -2.90
C PRO A 16 3.03 3.25 -1.98
N ILE A 17 1.79 2.79 -2.19
CA ILE A 17 1.18 1.76 -1.34
C ILE A 17 1.98 0.45 -1.29
N THR A 18 2.80 0.22 -2.32
CA THR A 18 3.74 -0.90 -2.45
C THR A 18 4.88 -0.85 -1.44
N ALA A 19 5.25 0.33 -0.94
CA ALA A 19 6.22 0.52 0.13
C ALA A 19 5.54 0.69 1.49
N LEU A 20 4.41 1.41 1.55
CA LEU A 20 3.67 1.68 2.79
C LEU A 20 3.19 0.41 3.50
N ILE A 21 2.50 -0.49 2.78
CA ILE A 21 1.95 -1.73 3.37
C ILE A 21 3.06 -2.60 4.00
N PRO A 22 4.12 -2.99 3.27
CA PRO A 22 5.11 -3.90 3.83
C PRO A 22 5.98 -3.23 4.89
N GLN A 23 6.13 -1.91 4.90
CA GLN A 23 6.79 -1.19 5.99
C GLN A 23 5.95 -1.26 7.27
N ALA A 24 4.71 -0.76 7.23
CA ALA A 24 3.83 -0.74 8.40
C ALA A 24 3.54 -2.17 8.94
N ARG A 25 3.43 -3.16 8.05
CA ARG A 25 3.30 -4.56 8.45
C ARG A 25 4.52 -5.06 9.25
N ARG A 26 5.74 -4.75 8.79
CA ARG A 26 6.98 -5.17 9.47
C ARG A 26 7.19 -4.44 10.79
N GLU A 27 6.80 -3.17 10.88
CA GLU A 27 6.84 -2.40 12.14
C GLU A 27 5.95 -3.01 13.21
N GLN A 28 4.87 -3.71 12.82
CA GLN A 28 4.03 -4.49 13.73
C GLN A 28 4.49 -5.94 13.93
N GLY A 29 5.59 -6.38 13.29
CA GLY A 29 6.08 -7.76 13.40
C GLY A 29 5.24 -8.79 12.65
N LEU A 30 4.32 -8.37 11.79
CA LEU A 30 3.41 -9.27 11.07
C LEU A 30 4.07 -9.85 9.82
N THR A 31 3.80 -11.11 9.53
CA THR A 31 4.01 -11.74 8.23
C THR A 31 2.87 -11.40 7.26
N GLN A 32 3.06 -11.64 5.96
CA GLN A 32 1.98 -11.45 4.97
C GLN A 32 0.74 -12.33 5.25
N ARG A 33 0.96 -13.51 5.85
CA ARG A 33 -0.13 -14.42 6.23
C ARG A 33 -0.91 -13.84 7.39
N GLU A 34 -0.22 -13.43 8.45
CA GLU A 34 -0.86 -12.82 9.62
C GLU A 34 -1.61 -11.53 9.27
N LEU A 35 -1.09 -10.71 8.35
CA LEU A 35 -1.85 -9.56 7.85
C LEU A 35 -3.13 -10.00 7.11
N ALA A 36 -3.06 -11.04 6.27
CA ALA A 36 -4.25 -11.55 5.60
C ALA A 36 -5.29 -12.07 6.59
N ASP A 37 -4.84 -12.85 7.58
CA ASP A 37 -5.71 -13.42 8.61
C ASP A 37 -6.35 -12.33 9.46
N LEU A 38 -5.58 -11.31 9.87
CA LEU A 38 -6.09 -10.13 10.58
C LEU A 38 -7.12 -9.35 9.74
N LEU A 39 -6.86 -9.16 8.44
CA LEU A 39 -7.81 -8.51 7.55
C LEU A 39 -9.11 -9.30 7.43
N CYS A 40 -9.05 -10.62 7.30
CA CYS A 40 -10.23 -11.48 7.31
C CYS A 40 -11.02 -11.35 8.61
N GLU A 41 -10.32 -11.37 9.75
CA GLU A 41 -10.92 -11.25 11.08
C GLU A 41 -11.65 -9.92 11.26
N ILE A 42 -10.99 -8.79 11.00
CA ILE A 42 -11.61 -7.47 11.24
C ILE A 42 -12.69 -7.12 10.20
N SER A 43 -12.56 -7.61 8.96
CA SER A 43 -13.52 -7.32 7.88
C SER A 43 -14.71 -8.27 7.83
N GLN A 44 -14.65 -9.38 8.57
CA GLN A 44 -15.61 -10.49 8.49
C GLN A 44 -15.77 -11.02 7.05
N ASN A 45 -14.67 -10.99 6.29
CA ASN A 45 -14.63 -11.36 4.87
C ASN A 45 -13.34 -12.14 4.58
N ASP A 46 -13.49 -13.43 4.28
CA ASP A 46 -12.39 -14.39 4.08
C ASP A 46 -11.75 -14.36 2.67
N SER A 47 -12.17 -13.42 1.81
CA SER A 47 -11.72 -13.37 0.41
C SER A 47 -10.29 -12.85 0.21
N VAL A 48 -9.68 -12.22 1.22
CA VAL A 48 -8.27 -11.79 1.16
C VAL A 48 -7.34 -12.92 1.57
N THR A 49 -6.28 -13.13 0.78
CA THR A 49 -5.30 -14.20 1.02
C THR A 49 -3.89 -13.61 1.13
N ARG A 50 -2.93 -14.39 1.65
CA ARG A 50 -1.50 -14.03 1.63
C ARG A 50 -1.03 -13.66 0.23
N GLU A 51 -1.49 -14.38 -0.79
CA GLU A 51 -1.20 -14.11 -2.20
C GLU A 51 -1.71 -12.74 -2.65
N GLU A 52 -2.90 -12.34 -2.20
CA GLU A 52 -3.45 -11.02 -2.51
C GLU A 52 -2.67 -9.90 -1.81
N VAL A 53 -2.32 -10.08 -0.53
CA VAL A 53 -1.38 -9.19 0.19
C VAL A 53 -0.05 -9.08 -0.56
N SER A 54 0.53 -10.22 -0.97
CA SER A 54 1.77 -10.24 -1.75
C SER A 54 1.65 -9.49 -3.09
N ARG A 55 0.49 -9.55 -3.76
CA ARG A 55 0.25 -8.78 -5.00
C ARG A 55 0.19 -7.28 -4.72
N TRP A 56 -0.34 -6.86 -3.58
CA TRP A 56 -0.35 -5.45 -3.19
C TRP A 56 1.06 -4.95 -2.89
N GLU A 57 1.82 -5.67 -2.06
CA GLU A 57 3.19 -5.26 -1.68
C GLU A 57 4.15 -5.21 -2.86
N ARG A 58 3.99 -6.09 -3.86
CA ARG A 58 4.85 -6.11 -5.06
C ARG A 58 4.37 -5.20 -6.19
N GLY A 59 3.29 -4.43 -5.97
CA GLY A 59 2.73 -3.57 -7.02
C GLY A 59 2.13 -4.33 -8.20
N LYS A 60 1.71 -5.58 -8.01
CA LYS A 60 0.94 -6.31 -9.03
C LYS A 60 -0.52 -5.87 -9.04
N ARG A 61 -1.06 -5.49 -7.88
CA ARG A 61 -2.41 -4.91 -7.73
C ARG A 61 -2.37 -3.73 -6.78
N ILE A 62 -3.32 -2.82 -6.93
CA ILE A 62 -3.57 -1.74 -5.95
C ILE A 62 -4.82 -2.18 -5.19
N PRO A 63 -4.81 -2.22 -3.85
CA PRO A 63 -5.98 -2.59 -3.09
C PRO A 63 -7.15 -1.64 -3.38
N GLY A 64 -8.33 -2.22 -3.56
CA GLY A 64 -9.57 -1.47 -3.77
C GLY A 64 -9.99 -0.65 -2.54
N PRO A 65 -10.91 0.33 -2.68
CA PRO A 65 -11.31 1.21 -1.58
C PRO A 65 -11.75 0.45 -0.31
N TYR A 66 -12.55 -0.61 -0.47
CA TYR A 66 -12.97 -1.46 0.64
C TYR A 66 -11.78 -2.03 1.44
N TRP A 67 -10.79 -2.62 0.77
CA TRP A 67 -9.62 -3.17 1.45
C TRP A 67 -8.70 -2.09 2.03
N ARG A 68 -8.67 -0.88 1.48
CA ARG A 68 -7.88 0.23 2.06
C ARG A 68 -8.40 0.68 3.42
N ALA A 69 -9.72 0.63 3.64
CA ALA A 69 -10.33 0.84 4.96
C ALA A 69 -9.81 -0.16 6.00
N TRP A 70 -9.79 -1.46 5.64
CA TRP A 70 -9.32 -2.51 6.54
C TRP A 70 -7.80 -2.52 6.71
N ILE A 71 -7.04 -2.18 5.67
CA ILE A 71 -5.58 -2.00 5.78
C ILE A 71 -5.24 -0.87 6.75
N SER A 72 -5.99 0.25 6.71
CA SER A 72 -5.82 1.34 7.66
C SER A 72 -6.05 0.89 9.10
N ALA A 73 -7.14 0.15 9.34
CA ALA A 73 -7.46 -0.39 10.66
C ALA A 73 -6.42 -1.42 11.15
N ALA A 74 -6.05 -2.40 10.32
CA ALA A 74 -5.09 -3.45 10.67
C ALA A 74 -3.68 -2.88 10.91
N LEU A 75 -3.22 -1.95 10.07
CA LEU A 75 -1.86 -1.43 10.12
C LEU A 75 -1.71 -0.19 11.00
N HIS A 76 -2.79 0.28 11.63
CA HIS A 76 -2.80 1.51 12.44
C HIS A 76 -2.26 2.74 11.69
N VAL A 77 -2.41 2.74 10.35
CA VAL A 77 -2.02 3.85 9.47
C VAL A 77 -3.27 4.68 9.17
N PRO A 78 -3.22 6.02 9.21
CA PRO A 78 -4.37 6.86 8.86
C PRO A 78 -4.95 6.53 7.48
N HIS A 79 -6.28 6.39 7.38
CA HIS A 79 -6.94 6.01 6.12
C HIS A 79 -6.60 6.94 4.94
N ALA A 80 -6.51 8.25 5.21
CA ALA A 80 -6.12 9.24 4.21
C ALA A 80 -4.72 8.99 3.66
N GLU A 81 -3.80 8.45 4.45
CA GLU A 81 -2.45 8.11 4.00
C GLU A 81 -2.46 6.86 3.12
N VAL A 82 -3.23 5.83 3.47
CA VAL A 82 -3.43 4.64 2.62
C VAL A 82 -4.06 5.02 1.27
N ASP A 83 -5.04 5.92 1.25
CA ASP A 83 -5.64 6.43 0.02
C ASP A 83 -4.65 7.22 -0.83
N ARG A 84 -3.88 8.14 -0.22
CA ARG A 84 -2.82 8.89 -0.94
C ARG A 84 -1.77 7.95 -1.52
N ALA A 85 -1.30 6.97 -0.76
CA ALA A 85 -0.33 5.98 -1.22
C ALA A 85 -0.83 5.19 -2.43
N ALA A 86 -2.14 4.90 -2.50
CA ALA A 86 -2.76 4.25 -3.65
C ALA A 86 -2.84 5.18 -4.88
N VAL A 87 -3.01 6.50 -4.68
CA VAL A 87 -2.95 7.50 -5.77
C VAL A 87 -1.53 7.60 -6.32
N VAL A 88 -0.53 7.76 -5.44
CA VAL A 88 0.90 7.82 -5.81
C VAL A 88 1.31 6.58 -6.63
N GLU A 89 0.88 5.39 -6.21
CA GLU A 89 1.15 4.15 -6.97
C GLU A 89 0.48 4.14 -8.36
N ARG A 90 -0.73 4.70 -8.51
CA ARG A 90 -1.38 4.82 -9.84
C ARG A 90 -0.60 5.75 -10.75
N GLU A 91 -0.12 6.87 -10.22
CA GLU A 91 0.68 7.85 -10.96
C GLU A 91 2.02 7.25 -11.39
N TYR A 92 2.71 6.56 -10.48
CA TYR A 92 3.95 5.85 -10.79
C TYR A 92 3.78 4.81 -11.91
N ARG A 93 2.66 4.06 -11.90
CA ARG A 93 2.35 3.11 -12.99
C ARG A 93 2.07 3.79 -14.32
N ARG A 94 1.44 4.98 -14.31
CA ARG A 94 1.15 5.75 -15.52
C ARG A 94 2.44 6.28 -16.13
N ALA A 95 3.30 6.90 -15.32
CA ALA A 95 4.61 7.39 -15.77
C ALA A 95 5.45 6.26 -16.39
N LYS A 96 5.60 5.14 -15.68
CA LYS A 96 6.36 3.98 -16.18
C LYS A 96 5.79 3.35 -17.45
N SER A 97 4.48 3.43 -17.65
CA SER A 97 3.84 2.94 -18.88
C SER A 97 4.07 3.89 -20.06
N GLY A 98 4.15 5.20 -19.78
CA GLY A 98 4.49 6.25 -20.74
C GLY A 98 5.94 6.13 -21.23
N ASP A 99 6.89 5.99 -20.30
CA ASP A 99 8.32 5.83 -20.64
C ASP A 99 8.56 4.60 -21.53
N ARG A 100 7.92 3.46 -21.22
CA ARG A 100 7.99 2.25 -22.06
C ARG A 100 7.32 2.38 -23.43
N ALA A 101 6.41 3.33 -23.59
CA ALA A 101 5.84 3.61 -24.91
C ALA A 101 6.83 4.44 -25.73
N ASP A 102 7.50 5.42 -25.10
CA ASP A 102 8.51 6.28 -25.71
C ASP A 102 9.78 5.52 -26.14
N ASP A 103 10.28 4.60 -25.30
CA ASP A 103 11.43 3.74 -25.65
C ASP A 103 11.18 2.88 -26.90
N ARG A 104 9.93 2.49 -27.15
CA ARG A 104 9.55 1.66 -28.31
C ARG A 104 9.46 2.43 -29.61
N VAL A 105 9.34 3.76 -29.58
CA VAL A 105 9.27 4.59 -30.80
C VAL A 105 10.65 5.02 -31.30
N ASN A 106 11.66 5.04 -30.42
CA ASN A 106 13.01 5.52 -30.71
C ASN A 106 14.03 4.42 -31.07
N THR A 107 13.59 3.20 -31.40
CA THR A 107 14.49 2.12 -31.84
C THR A 107 14.47 2.01 -33.38
N TRP A 108 15.31 2.80 -34.06
CA TRP A 108 15.67 2.65 -35.47
C TRP A 108 17.16 2.94 -35.68
#